data_AF-A0A7X7Q7S7-F1
#
_entry.id   AF-A0A7X7Q7S7-F1
#
_cell.length_a   1.000
_cell.length_b   1.000
_cell.length_c   1.000
_cell.angle_alpha   90.00
_cell.angle_beta   90.00
_cell.angle_gamma   90.00
#
_symmetry.space_group_name_H-M   'P 1'
#
loop_
_entity.id
_entity.type
_entity.pdbx_description
1 polymer ?
#
loop_
_entity_poly.entity_id
_entity_poly.type
_entity_poly.pdbx_seq_one_letter_code
_entity_poly.pdbx_strand_id
1 'polypeptide(L)'
;MDQLPDPYQYDPYVGEPTPEPPRKRPVGVIIGLLSGLVVALAGVTVWLLFSGGDGGSSEAAPAPPASPSEQPSADEPEPAESAPPTDMPDESEPPAPVPEPTETTPASSAPSSSPAAPNQPVTATTLSREVALAGLDQYLTAAVADPARGWELLTDARRAKEDYASYIDWWGGLASAQVSDCRYDDGTQLAICDLVTRNSRGVSGLTSGVHFRLVVDDGVVKIDTSTEDAPTSTQGRDALEQLRQEAIWSVSLDERWVAVLSAKRDGIQDPLQVAANGSNTFYYPDIVAMHESLAWRITDAHVFMLHSSDWGKQTGADLWFTVADAGFHSEESVESWCEWSFPELSGESLHNQCLARTLRAPHND
;
A
#
# COMPACT_ATOMS: atom_id res chain seq x y z
N MET A 1 -41.41 -12.44 -25.04
CA MET A 1 -40.77 -11.45 -24.14
C MET A 1 -40.02 -12.29 -23.16
N ASP A 2 -38.80 -12.63 -23.53
CA ASP A 2 -37.94 -13.52 -22.76
C ASP A 2 -37.32 -12.73 -21.62
N GLN A 3 -37.40 -13.26 -20.40
CA GLN A 3 -36.69 -12.71 -19.25
C GLN A 3 -35.20 -13.05 -19.40
N LEU A 4 -34.33 -12.05 -19.30
CA LEU A 4 -32.92 -12.32 -19.00
C LEU A 4 -32.83 -12.95 -17.60
N PRO A 5 -31.94 -13.92 -17.38
CA PRO A 5 -31.71 -14.48 -16.05
C PRO A 5 -31.03 -13.45 -15.13
N ASP A 6 -31.39 -13.50 -13.84
CA ASP A 6 -30.80 -12.71 -12.75
C ASP A 6 -29.35 -13.17 -12.49
N PRO A 7 -28.34 -12.28 -12.56
CA PRO A 7 -26.94 -12.65 -12.37
C PRO A 7 -26.59 -13.13 -10.95
N TYR A 8 -27.44 -12.90 -9.95
CA TYR A 8 -27.18 -13.29 -8.55
C TYR A 8 -27.69 -14.69 -8.16
N GLN A 9 -28.07 -15.52 -9.13
CA GLN A 9 -28.42 -16.94 -8.92
C GLN A 9 -27.21 -17.90 -8.90
N TYR A 10 -25.97 -17.42 -9.10
CA TYR A 10 -24.79 -18.27 -9.12
C TYR A 10 -24.06 -18.27 -7.77
N ASP A 11 -24.12 -19.39 -7.05
CA ASP A 11 -23.25 -19.70 -5.91
C ASP A 11 -22.09 -20.60 -6.40
N PRO A 12 -20.86 -20.06 -6.57
CA PRO A 12 -19.72 -20.84 -7.04
C PRO A 12 -19.11 -21.79 -5.98
N TYR A 13 -19.63 -21.82 -4.74
CA TYR A 13 -18.97 -22.51 -3.62
C TYR A 13 -19.64 -23.82 -3.14
N VAL A 14 -20.68 -24.31 -3.83
CA VAL A 14 -21.24 -25.65 -3.59
C VAL A 14 -20.57 -26.69 -4.50
N GLY A 15 -19.49 -27.30 -4.02
CA GLY A 15 -18.82 -28.39 -4.73
C GLY A 15 -19.63 -29.69 -4.75
N GLU A 16 -19.90 -30.23 -5.95
CA GLU A 16 -20.43 -31.59 -6.11
C GLU A 16 -19.40 -32.66 -5.68
N PRO A 17 -19.84 -33.83 -5.20
CA PRO A 17 -18.94 -34.90 -4.75
C PRO A 17 -18.16 -35.50 -5.92
N THR A 18 -16.82 -35.35 -5.88
CA THR A 18 -15.92 -35.76 -6.96
C THR A 18 -15.89 -37.29 -7.19
N PRO A 19 -16.06 -37.78 -8.43
CA PRO A 19 -15.66 -39.15 -8.78
C PRO A 19 -14.12 -39.28 -8.80
N GLU A 20 -13.59 -40.46 -8.46
CA GLU A 20 -12.13 -40.67 -8.32
C GLU A 20 -11.33 -40.38 -9.61
N PRO A 21 -10.21 -39.65 -9.53
CA PRO A 21 -9.41 -39.29 -10.71
C PRO A 21 -8.51 -40.45 -11.20
N PRO A 22 -8.50 -40.77 -12.50
CA PRO A 22 -7.56 -41.73 -13.08
C PRO A 22 -6.11 -41.20 -13.08
N ARG A 23 -5.13 -42.11 -13.08
CA ARG A 23 -3.73 -41.82 -12.76
C ARG A 23 -3.01 -40.89 -13.76
N LYS A 24 -2.30 -39.92 -13.18
CA LYS A 24 -1.37 -38.89 -13.71
C LYS A 24 -0.62 -39.18 -15.02
N ARG A 25 -0.40 -38.09 -15.77
CA ARG A 25 0.95 -37.68 -16.23
C ARG A 25 1.22 -36.22 -15.78
N PRO A 26 2.45 -35.86 -15.37
CA PRO A 26 2.74 -34.53 -14.85
C PRO A 26 3.18 -33.56 -15.94
N VAL A 27 2.61 -32.36 -15.93
CA VAL A 27 3.24 -31.12 -16.40
C VAL A 27 3.01 -30.11 -15.29
N GLY A 28 4.09 -29.52 -14.77
CA GLY A 28 4.03 -28.63 -13.61
C GLY A 28 3.67 -27.20 -14.00
N VAL A 29 2.80 -26.56 -13.23
CA VAL A 29 2.59 -25.12 -13.22
C VAL A 29 2.83 -24.66 -11.79
N ILE A 30 3.74 -23.70 -11.61
CA ILE A 30 4.06 -23.10 -10.32
C ILE A 30 3.20 -21.84 -10.21
N ILE A 31 2.39 -21.74 -9.16
CA ILE A 31 1.55 -20.58 -8.86
C ILE A 31 2.26 -19.81 -7.74
N GLY A 32 2.66 -18.57 -8.01
CA GLY A 32 3.40 -17.72 -7.09
C GLY A 32 2.51 -17.07 -6.04
N LEU A 33 2.95 -17.11 -4.77
CA LEU A 33 2.29 -16.49 -3.62
C LEU A 33 2.94 -15.12 -3.37
N LEU A 34 2.19 -14.03 -3.57
CA LEU A 34 2.59 -12.68 -3.19
C LEU A 34 2.05 -12.36 -1.79
N SER A 35 2.91 -12.43 -0.78
CA SER A 35 2.56 -12.10 0.61
C SER A 35 3.71 -11.41 1.31
N GLY A 36 3.48 -10.22 1.87
CA GLY A 36 4.45 -9.58 2.76
C GLY A 36 4.73 -8.09 2.62
N LEU A 37 3.79 -7.25 2.17
CA LEU A 37 3.93 -5.81 2.43
C LEU A 37 2.58 -5.10 2.52
N VAL A 38 2.22 -4.63 3.71
CA VAL A 38 1.18 -3.61 3.87
C VAL A 38 1.80 -2.24 3.58
N VAL A 39 2.15 -2.05 2.31
CA VAL A 39 2.13 -0.73 1.69
C VAL A 39 0.78 -0.66 0.99
N ALA A 40 -0.13 0.09 1.58
CA ALA A 40 -1.30 0.54 0.85
C ALA A 40 -0.82 1.37 -0.36
N LEU A 41 -1.54 1.22 -1.47
CA LEU A 41 -1.49 2.01 -2.71
C LEU A 41 -0.54 1.54 -3.83
N ALA A 42 -1.19 1.29 -4.98
CA ALA A 42 -0.76 1.56 -6.35
C ALA A 42 0.55 0.94 -6.86
N GLY A 43 0.44 -0.08 -7.73
CA GLY A 43 1.50 -0.34 -8.71
C GLY A 43 1.80 -1.77 -9.14
N VAL A 44 0.86 -2.73 -9.11
CA VAL A 44 1.09 -4.03 -9.77
C VAL A 44 0.69 -3.93 -11.24
N THR A 45 1.63 -3.51 -12.10
CA THR A 45 1.52 -3.69 -13.55
C THR A 45 2.81 -4.25 -14.13
N VAL A 46 2.66 -5.15 -15.11
CA VAL A 46 3.71 -5.72 -15.97
C VAL A 46 4.59 -6.84 -15.36
N TRP A 47 3.99 -8.03 -15.18
CA TRP A 47 4.74 -9.30 -15.19
C TRP A 47 4.58 -10.09 -16.52
N LEU A 48 3.63 -9.71 -17.39
CA LEU A 48 3.26 -10.46 -18.61
C LEU A 48 3.75 -9.89 -19.96
N LEU A 49 4.88 -9.16 -19.99
CA LEU A 49 5.46 -8.66 -21.25
C LEU A 49 6.95 -9.01 -21.50
N PHE A 50 7.54 -9.92 -20.70
CA PHE A 50 8.94 -10.38 -20.91
C PHE A 50 9.08 -11.79 -21.51
N SER A 51 7.98 -12.39 -21.98
CA SER A 51 7.96 -13.76 -22.54
C SER A 51 7.20 -13.83 -23.88
N GLY A 52 7.83 -13.40 -24.98
CA GLY A 52 7.21 -13.52 -26.31
C GLY A 52 7.88 -12.70 -27.40
N GLY A 53 9.01 -13.17 -27.92
CA GLY A 53 9.61 -12.64 -29.14
C GLY A 53 8.99 -13.23 -30.41
N ASP A 54 8.99 -12.41 -31.47
CA ASP A 54 8.83 -12.73 -32.90
C ASP A 54 7.47 -13.21 -33.47
N GLY A 55 6.83 -12.29 -34.20
CA GLY A 55 6.34 -12.59 -35.56
C GLY A 55 4.85 -12.38 -35.87
N GLY A 56 4.52 -11.35 -36.66
CA GLY A 56 3.21 -11.22 -37.33
C GLY A 56 2.83 -9.79 -37.71
N SER A 57 2.73 -9.50 -39.02
CA SER A 57 2.52 -8.14 -39.54
C SER A 57 1.04 -7.72 -39.65
N SER A 58 0.83 -6.40 -39.60
CA SER A 58 -0.21 -5.60 -40.29
C SER A 58 -1.71 -5.92 -40.10
N GLU A 59 -2.47 -4.91 -39.65
CA GLU A 59 -3.39 -4.15 -40.51
C GLU A 59 -3.63 -2.75 -39.85
N ALA A 60 -4.12 -1.74 -40.59
CA ALA A 60 -4.08 -0.33 -40.14
C ALA A 60 -5.41 0.44 -40.25
N ALA A 61 -5.48 1.55 -39.48
CA ALA A 61 -6.35 2.73 -39.61
C ALA A 61 -7.83 2.59 -39.13
N PRO A 62 -8.56 3.71 -38.88
CA PRO A 62 -8.16 5.14 -38.95
C PRO A 62 -8.35 5.96 -37.65
N ALA A 63 -7.78 7.17 -37.62
CA ALA A 63 -7.94 8.15 -36.53
C ALA A 63 -9.12 9.13 -36.77
N PRO A 64 -9.71 9.71 -35.69
CA PRO A 64 -10.69 10.80 -35.80
C PRO A 64 -10.03 12.16 -36.14
N PRO A 65 -10.80 13.16 -36.64
CA PRO A 65 -10.26 14.39 -37.22
C PRO A 65 -9.82 15.44 -36.17
N ALA A 66 -8.90 16.31 -36.59
CA ALA A 66 -8.33 17.38 -35.76
C ALA A 66 -9.29 18.57 -35.56
N SER A 67 -9.19 19.19 -34.38
CA SER A 67 -9.67 20.57 -34.14
C SER A 67 -8.57 21.58 -34.51
N PRO A 68 -8.90 22.82 -34.93
CA PRO A 68 -7.91 23.78 -35.41
C PRO A 68 -7.12 24.45 -34.28
N SER A 69 -5.81 24.60 -34.48
CA SER A 69 -4.98 25.53 -33.72
C SER A 69 -5.14 26.96 -34.25
N GLU A 70 -5.30 27.94 -33.37
CA GLU A 70 -4.91 29.32 -33.67
C GLU A 70 -3.62 29.66 -32.90
N GLN A 71 -2.68 30.30 -33.61
CA GLN A 71 -1.32 30.60 -33.16
C GLN A 71 -1.15 32.13 -32.92
N PRO A 72 0.03 32.65 -32.55
CA PRO A 72 0.13 33.72 -31.55
C PRO A 72 0.24 35.11 -32.17
N SER A 73 0.24 36.12 -31.31
CA SER A 73 0.84 37.43 -31.62
C SER A 73 1.88 37.78 -30.57
N ALA A 74 3.13 37.91 -31.01
CA ALA A 74 4.20 38.55 -30.27
C ALA A 74 4.38 39.97 -30.83
N ASP A 75 4.66 40.93 -29.96
CA ASP A 75 5.23 42.22 -30.34
C ASP A 75 6.22 42.65 -29.25
N GLU A 76 7.45 42.90 -29.68
CA GLU A 76 8.61 43.37 -28.91
C GLU A 76 9.32 44.40 -29.81
N PRO A 77 9.71 45.58 -29.28
CA PRO A 77 11.14 45.78 -29.03
C PRO A 77 11.53 46.58 -27.76
N GLU A 78 12.69 46.16 -27.25
CA GLU A 78 13.80 46.85 -26.55
C GLU A 78 14.17 48.29 -27.05
N PRO A 79 15.24 49.01 -26.58
CA PRO A 79 16.35 48.62 -25.65
C PRO A 79 16.78 49.69 -24.60
N ALA A 80 17.79 49.34 -23.78
CA ALA A 80 19.02 50.12 -23.42
C ALA A 80 19.49 49.80 -21.97
N GLU A 81 20.55 49.03 -21.72
CA GLU A 81 21.99 49.27 -21.96
C GLU A 81 22.66 50.22 -20.93
N SER A 82 23.48 49.66 -20.02
CA SER A 82 24.86 50.14 -19.67
C SER A 82 25.48 49.38 -18.47
N ALA A 83 26.75 49.01 -18.60
CA ALA A 83 27.69 48.53 -17.55
C ALA A 83 29.03 49.31 -17.72
N PRO A 84 30.21 48.97 -17.12
CA PRO A 84 30.56 48.13 -15.96
C PRO A 84 31.19 49.05 -14.85
N PRO A 85 32.46 49.03 -14.38
CA PRO A 85 33.48 47.97 -14.12
C PRO A 85 34.24 48.04 -12.76
N THR A 86 35.01 46.97 -12.45
CA THR A 86 36.22 46.91 -11.55
C THR A 86 36.03 47.12 -10.03
N ASP A 87 36.80 46.53 -9.09
CA ASP A 87 38.20 46.04 -9.08
C ASP A 87 38.45 44.76 -8.20
N MET A 88 39.65 44.17 -8.33
CA MET A 88 40.39 43.31 -7.36
C MET A 88 41.77 43.98 -7.07
N PRO A 89 42.76 43.43 -6.32
CA PRO A 89 42.83 42.38 -5.27
C PRO A 89 43.59 42.86 -3.99
N ASP A 90 43.76 41.99 -2.97
CA ASP A 90 44.85 42.01 -1.96
C ASP A 90 44.73 40.77 -1.04
N GLU A 91 45.69 40.45 -0.16
CA GLU A 91 46.99 39.74 -0.32
C GLU A 91 47.55 39.44 1.12
N SER A 92 48.13 38.24 1.30
CA SER A 92 49.18 37.82 2.29
C SER A 92 49.08 37.96 3.84
N GLU A 93 49.14 36.77 4.48
CA GLU A 93 50.08 36.33 5.56
C GLU A 93 49.87 36.62 7.09
N PRO A 94 50.52 35.83 8.00
CA PRO A 94 50.02 35.52 9.37
C PRO A 94 50.99 35.89 10.53
N PRO A 95 50.67 35.48 11.78
CA PRO A 95 51.69 34.82 12.62
C PRO A 95 51.18 33.63 13.49
N ALA A 96 52.13 32.92 14.13
CA ALA A 96 51.98 31.64 14.87
C ALA A 96 52.04 31.82 16.43
N PRO A 97 52.53 30.86 17.26
CA PRO A 97 51.96 29.55 17.66
C PRO A 97 51.82 29.30 19.21
N VAL A 98 51.00 28.30 19.62
CA VAL A 98 51.22 27.30 20.73
C VAL A 98 51.35 27.83 22.20
N PRO A 99 50.61 27.30 23.22
CA PRO A 99 50.90 25.98 23.79
C PRO A 99 49.74 25.07 24.27
N GLU A 100 50.06 23.78 24.41
CA GLU A 100 49.27 22.74 25.10
C GLU A 100 49.08 23.03 26.61
N PRO A 101 48.04 22.43 27.20
CA PRO A 101 48.19 21.73 28.47
C PRO A 101 47.94 20.22 28.30
N THR A 102 48.95 19.43 28.68
CA THR A 102 48.79 17.99 28.90
C THR A 102 48.01 17.77 30.21
N GLU A 103 46.83 17.15 30.17
CA GLU A 103 46.18 16.60 31.37
C GLU A 103 45.67 15.17 31.15
N THR A 104 45.70 14.41 32.24
CA THR A 104 45.71 12.95 32.23
C THR A 104 44.43 12.41 32.87
N THR A 105 43.60 11.72 32.05
CA THR A 105 42.70 10.60 32.41
C THR A 105 41.80 10.76 33.66
N PRO A 106 40.47 10.66 33.48
CA PRO A 106 39.83 9.36 33.71
C PRO A 106 38.92 8.88 32.58
N ALA A 107 38.79 7.56 32.45
CA ALA A 107 37.79 6.95 31.58
C ALA A 107 36.38 7.29 32.10
N SER A 108 35.61 8.03 31.30
CA SER A 108 34.18 8.24 31.53
C SER A 108 33.39 7.33 30.60
N SER A 109 32.62 6.40 31.19
CA SER A 109 31.77 5.46 30.45
C SER A 109 30.54 6.16 29.88
N ALA A 110 30.73 6.95 28.82
CA ALA A 110 29.62 7.33 27.94
C ALA A 110 29.16 6.08 27.16
N PRO A 111 27.84 5.88 26.96
CA PRO A 111 27.39 4.93 25.94
C PRO A 111 27.89 5.45 24.58
N SER A 112 28.70 4.62 23.89
CA SER A 112 29.23 4.96 22.58
C SER A 112 28.12 4.90 21.52
N SER A 113 27.35 5.99 21.40
CA SER A 113 26.57 6.29 20.19
C SER A 113 27.53 6.70 19.06
N SER A 114 28.37 5.75 18.61
CA SER A 114 29.06 5.90 17.34
C SER A 114 28.00 5.90 16.24
N PRO A 115 28.01 6.86 15.29
CA PRO A 115 27.23 6.72 14.08
C PRO A 115 27.57 5.37 13.45
N ALA A 116 26.56 4.54 13.21
CA ALA A 116 26.76 3.28 12.52
C ALA A 116 27.35 3.57 11.13
N ALA A 117 28.34 2.80 10.71
CA ALA A 117 28.71 2.80 9.29
C ALA A 117 27.47 2.41 8.48
N PRO A 118 27.21 3.01 7.30
CA PRO A 118 25.89 2.96 6.63
C PRO A 118 25.35 1.57 6.27
N ASN A 119 26.16 0.52 6.43
CA ASN A 119 25.80 -0.87 6.14
C ASN A 119 25.84 -1.80 7.38
N GLN A 120 26.04 -1.28 8.60
CA GLN A 120 26.04 -2.10 9.82
C GLN A 120 24.66 -2.08 10.52
N PRO A 121 24.26 -3.20 11.16
CA PRO A 121 23.03 -3.27 11.92
C PRO A 121 23.07 -2.29 13.11
N VAL A 122 22.00 -1.53 13.31
CA VAL A 122 21.80 -0.72 14.51
C VAL A 122 21.65 -1.67 15.69
N THR A 123 22.62 -1.63 16.60
CA THR A 123 22.62 -2.45 17.82
C THR A 123 22.15 -1.65 19.01
N ALA A 124 21.36 -2.30 19.88
CA ALA A 124 20.71 -1.68 21.01
C ALA A 124 20.42 -2.69 22.13
N THR A 125 20.17 -2.20 23.34
CA THR A 125 19.62 -2.98 24.46
C THR A 125 18.16 -2.59 24.76
N THR A 126 17.75 -1.40 24.32
CA THR A 126 16.41 -0.84 24.50
C THR A 126 16.06 0.02 23.29
N LEU A 127 14.79 0.00 22.87
CA LEU A 127 14.27 0.89 21.85
C LEU A 127 13.82 2.22 22.46
N SER A 128 14.58 3.28 22.21
CA SER A 128 14.05 4.65 22.25
C SER A 128 13.61 5.04 20.83
N ARG A 129 12.72 6.04 20.71
CA ARG A 129 12.37 6.65 19.42
C ARG A 129 13.55 6.90 18.46
N GLU A 130 14.67 7.43 18.97
CA GLU A 130 15.85 7.72 18.13
C GLU A 130 16.49 6.43 17.58
N VAL A 131 16.65 5.41 18.42
CA VAL A 131 17.20 4.10 18.06
C VAL A 131 16.26 3.35 17.12
N ALA A 132 14.94 3.44 17.37
CA ALA A 132 13.90 2.83 16.56
C ALA A 132 13.89 3.40 15.14
N LEU A 133 13.86 4.73 15.00
CA LEU A 133 13.84 5.39 13.69
C LEU A 133 15.17 5.22 12.93
N ALA A 134 16.32 5.17 13.63
CA ALA A 134 17.59 4.80 13.02
C ALA A 134 17.59 3.35 12.50
N GLY A 135 17.02 2.41 13.26
CA GLY A 135 16.87 1.01 12.82
C GLY A 135 15.91 0.86 11.64
N LEU A 136 14.83 1.65 11.60
CA LEU A 136 13.89 1.70 10.47
C LEU A 136 14.57 2.21 9.20
N ASP A 137 15.26 3.36 9.27
CA ASP A 137 16.03 3.92 8.13
C ASP A 137 17.09 2.94 7.62
N GLN A 138 17.78 2.28 8.55
CA GLN A 138 18.81 1.28 8.25
C GLN A 138 18.23 -0.02 7.66
N TYR A 139 16.99 -0.41 8.02
CA TYR A 139 16.24 -1.48 7.35
C TYR A 139 15.85 -1.08 5.92
N LEU A 140 15.22 0.09 5.72
CA LEU A 140 14.77 0.55 4.41
C LEU A 140 15.95 0.70 3.44
N THR A 141 17.05 1.28 3.92
CA THR A 141 18.30 1.42 3.16
C THR A 141 18.89 0.06 2.79
N ALA A 142 18.98 -0.87 3.75
CA ALA A 142 19.50 -2.21 3.49
C ALA A 142 18.61 -2.97 2.50
N ALA A 143 17.29 -2.95 2.68
CA ALA A 143 16.36 -3.69 1.84
C ALA A 143 16.37 -3.22 0.37
N VAL A 144 16.50 -1.91 0.10
CA VAL A 144 16.67 -1.41 -1.28
C VAL A 144 18.04 -1.76 -1.86
N ALA A 145 19.12 -1.63 -1.08
CA ALA A 145 20.49 -1.80 -1.59
C ALA A 145 20.90 -3.29 -1.77
N ASP A 146 20.45 -4.15 -0.86
CA ASP A 146 20.62 -5.59 -0.87
C ASP A 146 19.39 -6.23 -0.18
N PRO A 147 18.36 -6.60 -0.96
CA PRO A 147 17.15 -7.21 -0.41
C PRO A 147 17.42 -8.43 0.48
N ALA A 148 18.45 -9.25 0.20
CA ALA A 148 18.79 -10.39 1.05
C ALA A 148 19.28 -9.93 2.44
N ARG A 149 19.99 -8.81 2.51
CA ARG A 149 20.38 -8.17 3.77
C ARG A 149 19.21 -7.51 4.50
N GLY A 150 18.26 -6.91 3.78
CA GLY A 150 17.00 -6.42 4.36
C GLY A 150 16.19 -7.53 5.05
N TRP A 151 16.12 -8.71 4.41
CA TRP A 151 15.44 -9.89 4.94
C TRP A 151 16.03 -10.40 6.28
N GLU A 152 17.34 -10.26 6.49
CA GLU A 152 18.00 -10.60 7.76
C GLU A 152 17.61 -9.66 8.91
N LEU A 153 17.20 -8.42 8.59
CA LEU A 153 16.72 -7.41 9.53
C LEU A 153 15.22 -7.53 9.85
N LEU A 154 14.55 -8.55 9.32
CA LEU A 154 13.24 -9.00 9.81
C LEU A 154 13.42 -9.94 11.02
N THR A 155 12.41 -10.05 11.88
CA THR A 155 12.34 -11.14 12.88
C THR A 155 12.01 -12.48 12.20
N ASP A 156 12.27 -13.61 12.87
CA ASP A 156 11.80 -14.92 12.39
C ASP A 156 10.26 -14.98 12.32
N ALA A 157 9.57 -14.35 13.27
CA ALA A 157 8.11 -14.26 13.28
C ALA A 157 7.57 -13.47 12.06
N ARG A 158 8.31 -12.46 11.59
CA ARG A 158 7.98 -11.70 10.38
C ARG A 158 8.29 -12.50 9.12
N ARG A 159 9.49 -13.08 9.01
CA ARG A 159 9.87 -13.96 7.88
C ARG A 159 8.90 -15.13 7.69
N ALA A 160 8.36 -15.69 8.77
CA ALA A 160 7.39 -16.78 8.71
C ALA A 160 6.02 -16.40 8.09
N LYS A 161 5.75 -15.10 7.89
CA LYS A 161 4.53 -14.57 7.26
C LYS A 161 4.80 -13.92 5.88
N GLU A 162 6.03 -13.99 5.38
CA GLU A 162 6.50 -13.29 4.20
C GLU A 162 6.99 -14.30 3.15
N ASP A 163 6.71 -14.09 1.86
CA ASP A 163 7.35 -14.89 0.81
C ASP A 163 8.70 -14.28 0.42
N TYR A 164 9.76 -15.08 0.48
CA TYR A 164 11.12 -14.62 0.21
C TYR A 164 11.30 -14.13 -1.23
N ALA A 165 10.76 -14.84 -2.22
CA ALA A 165 10.95 -14.45 -3.62
C ALA A 165 10.25 -13.11 -3.92
N SER A 166 9.03 -12.96 -3.42
CA SER A 166 8.21 -11.75 -3.54
C SER A 166 8.85 -10.55 -2.83
N TYR A 167 9.41 -10.76 -1.64
CA TYR A 167 10.16 -9.74 -0.91
C TYR A 167 11.37 -9.25 -1.71
N ILE A 168 12.21 -10.17 -2.21
CA ILE A 168 13.41 -9.85 -2.98
C ILE A 168 13.06 -9.10 -4.29
N ASP A 169 12.00 -9.53 -4.99
CA ASP A 169 11.53 -8.90 -6.23
C ASP A 169 11.01 -7.48 -5.99
N TRP A 170 10.15 -7.28 -4.97
CA TRP A 170 9.59 -5.97 -4.65
C TRP A 170 10.68 -4.96 -4.25
N TRP A 171 11.54 -5.33 -3.29
CA TRP A 171 12.60 -4.44 -2.82
C TRP A 171 13.66 -4.18 -3.91
N GLY A 172 14.00 -5.19 -4.72
CA GLY A 172 14.90 -5.05 -5.87
C GLY A 172 14.34 -4.18 -7.00
N GLY A 173 13.03 -3.95 -7.05
CA GLY A 173 12.39 -3.01 -7.98
C GLY A 173 12.56 -1.54 -7.61
N LEU A 174 13.01 -1.23 -6.39
CA LEU A 174 13.15 0.13 -5.87
C LEU A 174 14.55 0.73 -6.11
N ALA A 175 14.57 2.05 -6.29
CA ALA A 175 15.76 2.88 -6.29
C ALA A 175 15.96 3.62 -4.94
N SER A 176 14.88 3.84 -4.17
CA SER A 176 14.94 4.36 -2.80
C SER A 176 13.65 4.09 -2.03
N ALA A 177 13.75 3.92 -0.72
CA ALA A 177 12.64 3.94 0.23
C ALA A 177 13.10 4.72 1.47
N GLN A 178 12.29 5.68 1.93
CA GLN A 178 12.59 6.57 3.04
C GLN A 178 11.29 6.87 3.80
N VAL A 179 11.39 7.23 5.08
CA VAL A 179 10.24 7.62 5.89
C VAL A 179 10.30 9.09 6.33
N SER A 180 9.14 9.74 6.36
CA SER A 180 8.92 11.05 6.95
C SER A 180 7.83 11.01 8.02
N ASP A 181 7.64 12.13 8.73
CA ASP A 181 6.50 12.38 9.63
C ASP A 181 6.24 11.32 10.72
N CYS A 182 7.30 10.58 11.07
CA CYS A 182 7.24 9.45 12.00
C CYS A 182 6.87 9.85 13.43
N ARG A 183 5.72 9.35 13.91
CA ARG A 183 5.44 9.17 15.34
C ARG A 183 5.94 7.80 15.79
N TYR A 184 6.43 7.70 17.02
CA TYR A 184 6.84 6.45 17.65
C TYR A 184 6.28 6.40 19.06
N ASP A 185 5.75 5.25 19.45
CA ASP A 185 5.28 4.98 20.80
C ASP A 185 6.24 3.97 21.46
N ASP A 186 6.96 4.41 22.51
CA ASP A 186 7.94 3.57 23.20
C ASP A 186 7.30 2.37 23.96
N GLY A 187 5.98 2.43 24.23
CA GLY A 187 5.25 1.39 24.97
C GLY A 187 4.77 0.23 24.08
N THR A 188 4.29 0.53 22.87
CA THR A 188 3.86 -0.43 21.84
C THR A 188 4.95 -0.73 20.80
N GLN A 189 6.09 -0.05 20.90
CA GLN A 189 7.24 -0.13 19.98
C GLN A 189 6.86 0.07 18.49
N LEU A 190 5.82 0.86 18.26
CA LEU A 190 5.21 1.06 16.95
C LEU A 190 5.64 2.42 16.37
N ALA A 191 6.33 2.40 15.25
CA ALA A 191 6.53 3.57 14.39
C ALA A 191 5.36 3.67 13.42
N ILE A 192 4.81 4.87 13.26
CA ILE A 192 3.80 5.18 12.25
C ILE A 192 4.34 6.37 11.45
N CYS A 193 4.60 6.15 10.17
CA CYS A 193 5.37 7.04 9.31
C CYS A 193 4.74 7.18 7.94
N ASP A 194 5.06 8.26 7.24
CA ASP A 194 4.79 8.39 5.81
C ASP A 194 5.96 7.78 5.02
N LEU A 195 5.69 6.79 4.18
CA LEU A 195 6.69 6.07 3.38
C LEU A 195 6.77 6.66 1.98
N VAL A 196 7.93 7.21 1.63
CA VAL A 196 8.26 7.69 0.29
C VAL A 196 9.12 6.65 -0.43
N THR A 197 8.62 6.12 -1.54
CA THR A 197 9.37 5.20 -2.40
C THR A 197 9.72 5.85 -3.74
N ARG A 198 10.71 5.29 -4.42
CA ARG A 198 11.00 5.54 -5.84
C ARG A 198 11.40 4.24 -6.51
N ASN A 199 10.81 3.92 -7.64
CA ASN A 199 11.19 2.73 -8.41
C ASN A 199 12.42 2.99 -9.31
N SER A 200 13.00 1.92 -9.87
CA SER A 200 14.11 1.97 -10.82
C SER A 200 13.87 2.83 -12.08
N ARG A 201 12.61 3.17 -12.40
CA ARG A 201 12.21 4.06 -13.50
C ARG A 201 12.09 5.54 -13.07
N GLY A 202 12.39 5.86 -11.82
CA GLY A 202 12.34 7.23 -11.28
C GLY A 202 10.95 7.71 -10.82
N VAL A 203 9.92 6.87 -10.92
CA VAL A 203 8.56 7.21 -10.43
C VAL A 203 8.56 7.11 -8.91
N SER A 204 8.09 8.16 -8.24
CA SER A 204 7.95 8.21 -6.78
C SER A 204 6.51 7.97 -6.34
N GLY A 205 6.35 7.31 -5.19
CA GLY A 205 5.07 7.13 -4.49
C GLY A 205 5.17 7.60 -3.03
N LEU A 206 4.02 7.94 -2.44
CA LEU A 206 3.86 8.29 -1.03
C LEU A 206 2.71 7.44 -0.47
N THR A 207 2.99 6.71 0.61
CA THR A 207 1.98 6.01 1.41
C THR A 207 2.02 6.56 2.82
N SER A 208 0.98 7.30 3.22
CA SER A 208 0.91 7.87 4.57
C SER A 208 0.50 6.85 5.62
N GLY A 209 0.96 7.05 6.85
CA GLY A 209 0.52 6.24 8.00
C GLY A 209 0.92 4.76 7.99
N VAL A 210 2.05 4.38 7.38
CA VAL A 210 2.57 3.00 7.39
C VAL A 210 3.04 2.61 8.80
N HIS A 211 2.60 1.44 9.26
CA HIS A 211 2.90 0.90 10.58
C HIS A 211 4.11 -0.05 10.55
N PHE A 212 5.17 0.28 11.29
CA PHE A 212 6.35 -0.57 11.50
C PHE A 212 6.48 -0.90 13.00
N ARG A 213 6.31 -2.17 13.41
CA ARG A 213 6.72 -2.59 14.75
C ARG A 213 8.21 -2.89 14.73
N LEU A 214 8.95 -2.33 15.67
CA LEU A 214 10.38 -2.54 15.83
C LEU A 214 10.65 -3.29 17.13
N VAL A 215 11.57 -4.24 17.10
CA VAL A 215 12.02 -4.97 18.29
C VAL A 215 13.55 -4.99 18.37
N VAL A 216 14.09 -5.16 19.58
CA VAL A 216 15.50 -5.53 19.76
C VAL A 216 15.56 -7.06 19.81
N ASP A 217 16.15 -7.67 18.80
CA ASP A 217 16.30 -9.11 18.66
C ASP A 217 17.78 -9.47 18.46
N ASP A 218 18.33 -10.32 19.32
CA ASP A 218 19.77 -10.57 19.50
C ASP A 218 20.63 -9.28 19.57
N GLY A 219 20.08 -8.22 20.17
CA GLY A 219 20.74 -6.92 20.31
C GLY A 219 20.76 -6.08 19.03
N VAL A 220 20.06 -6.49 17.97
CA VAL A 220 19.88 -5.76 16.71
C VAL A 220 18.46 -5.23 16.62
N VAL A 221 18.27 -3.99 16.14
CA VAL A 221 16.94 -3.48 15.82
C VAL A 221 16.42 -4.17 14.55
N LYS A 222 15.28 -4.85 14.65
CA LYS A 222 14.64 -5.57 13.55
C LYS A 222 13.18 -5.14 13.37
N ILE A 223 12.66 -5.30 12.15
CA ILE A 223 11.25 -5.13 11.85
C ILE A 223 10.51 -6.42 12.19
N ASP A 224 9.47 -6.31 13.01
CA ASP A 224 8.63 -7.43 13.42
C ASP A 224 7.24 -7.39 12.76
N THR A 225 6.48 -8.45 12.97
CA THR A 225 5.04 -8.44 12.78
C THR A 225 4.36 -7.40 13.67
N SER A 226 3.30 -6.77 13.19
CA SER A 226 2.47 -5.82 13.96
C SER A 226 1.62 -6.51 15.05
N THR A 227 1.82 -7.79 15.34
CA THR A 227 0.78 -8.67 15.93
C THR A 227 0.88 -8.94 17.42
N GLU A 228 1.36 -7.98 18.21
CA GLU A 228 1.09 -7.94 19.66
C GLU A 228 0.17 -6.78 20.09
N ASP A 229 -0.02 -5.77 19.22
CA ASP A 229 -1.06 -4.73 19.35
C ASP A 229 -1.95 -4.66 18.09
N ALA A 230 -1.93 -5.69 17.24
CA ALA A 230 -2.98 -5.86 16.23
C ALA A 230 -4.31 -6.04 16.97
N PRO A 231 -5.39 -5.32 16.59
CA PRO A 231 -6.67 -5.44 17.27
C PRO A 231 -7.09 -6.91 17.38
N THR A 232 -7.50 -7.34 18.57
CA THR A 232 -8.13 -8.64 18.72
C THR A 232 -9.37 -8.74 17.82
N SER A 233 -9.81 -9.95 17.45
CA SER A 233 -11.05 -10.14 16.68
C SER A 233 -12.24 -9.37 17.31
N THR A 234 -12.31 -9.32 18.65
CA THR A 234 -13.27 -8.47 19.40
C THR A 234 -13.09 -6.97 19.12
N GLN A 235 -11.88 -6.41 19.27
CA GLN A 235 -11.63 -4.99 19.01
C GLN A 235 -11.86 -4.60 17.54
N GLY A 236 -11.49 -5.47 16.60
CA GLY A 236 -11.79 -5.28 15.17
C GLY A 236 -13.29 -5.25 14.91
N ARG A 237 -14.07 -6.15 15.54
CA ARG A 237 -15.53 -6.15 15.47
C ARG A 237 -16.15 -4.88 16.06
N ASP A 238 -15.66 -4.45 17.23
CA ASP A 238 -16.15 -3.24 17.90
C ASP A 238 -15.87 -1.99 17.06
N ALA A 239 -14.71 -1.92 16.39
CA ALA A 239 -14.37 -0.84 15.46
C ALA A 239 -15.24 -0.85 14.19
N LEU A 240 -15.53 -2.03 13.61
CA LEU A 240 -16.48 -2.14 12.49
C LEU A 240 -17.89 -1.69 12.89
N GLU A 241 -18.35 -2.05 14.08
CA GLU A 241 -19.63 -1.57 14.60
C GLU A 241 -19.61 -0.06 14.83
N GLN A 242 -18.50 0.53 15.30
CA GLN A 242 -18.37 1.99 15.40
C GLN A 242 -18.49 2.67 14.02
N LEU A 243 -17.71 2.23 13.03
CA LEU A 243 -17.75 2.76 11.65
C LEU A 243 -19.16 2.67 11.04
N ARG A 244 -19.86 1.56 11.28
CA ARG A 244 -21.26 1.36 10.90
C ARG A 244 -22.18 2.33 11.64
N GLN A 245 -22.05 2.47 12.96
CA GLN A 245 -22.87 3.40 13.75
C GLN A 245 -22.69 4.86 13.29
N GLU A 246 -21.50 5.25 12.88
CA GLU A 246 -21.23 6.57 12.29
C GLU A 246 -21.92 6.73 10.92
N ALA A 247 -21.92 5.68 10.09
CA ALA A 247 -22.56 5.68 8.77
C ALA A 247 -24.10 5.71 8.81
N ILE A 248 -24.74 4.81 9.56
CA ILE A 248 -26.19 4.51 9.43
C ILE A 248 -27.13 5.68 9.69
N TRP A 249 -26.70 6.72 10.41
CA TRP A 249 -27.52 7.93 10.64
C TRP A 249 -27.53 8.90 9.45
N SER A 250 -26.60 8.74 8.50
CA SER A 250 -26.42 9.63 7.34
C SER A 250 -26.79 8.98 6.00
N VAL A 251 -26.70 7.65 5.91
CA VAL A 251 -27.02 6.89 4.69
C VAL A 251 -28.53 6.89 4.44
N SER A 252 -28.93 7.29 3.23
CA SER A 252 -30.31 7.16 2.76
C SER A 252 -30.41 5.94 1.85
N LEU A 253 -31.39 5.08 2.12
CA LEU A 253 -31.65 3.85 1.36
C LEU A 253 -32.70 4.15 0.27
N ASP A 254 -32.30 4.99 -0.69
CA ASP A 254 -33.12 5.58 -1.75
C ASP A 254 -32.94 4.90 -3.11
N GLU A 255 -32.39 3.68 -3.11
CA GLU A 255 -32.07 2.86 -4.29
C GLU A 255 -31.00 3.44 -5.23
N ARG A 256 -30.30 4.54 -4.85
CA ARG A 256 -29.23 5.11 -5.68
C ARG A 256 -28.05 4.15 -5.87
N TRP A 257 -27.32 4.36 -6.95
CA TRP A 257 -26.14 3.59 -7.29
C TRP A 257 -24.95 3.96 -6.40
N VAL A 258 -24.19 2.94 -5.99
CA VAL A 258 -22.96 3.02 -5.19
C VAL A 258 -21.95 1.97 -5.64
N ALA A 259 -20.67 2.21 -5.35
CA ALA A 259 -19.63 1.21 -5.46
C ALA A 259 -19.48 0.44 -4.15
N VAL A 260 -19.53 -0.89 -4.20
CA VAL A 260 -19.02 -1.74 -3.12
C VAL A 260 -17.54 -1.98 -3.36
N LEU A 261 -16.71 -1.37 -2.52
CA LEU A 261 -15.25 -1.49 -2.56
C LEU A 261 -14.73 -2.72 -1.81
N SER A 262 -15.54 -3.32 -0.94
CA SER A 262 -15.23 -4.57 -0.27
C SER A 262 -16.48 -5.19 0.32
N ALA A 263 -16.56 -6.53 0.30
CA ALA A 263 -17.55 -7.32 1.02
C ALA A 263 -16.83 -8.49 1.70
N LYS A 264 -16.71 -8.46 3.04
CA LYS A 264 -15.91 -9.44 3.80
C LYS A 264 -16.61 -9.83 5.11
N ARG A 265 -16.26 -10.99 5.66
CA ARG A 265 -16.69 -11.48 6.99
C ARG A 265 -15.51 -12.12 7.70
N ASP A 266 -15.58 -12.27 9.01
CA ASP A 266 -14.52 -12.91 9.79
C ASP A 266 -14.22 -14.33 9.26
N GLY A 267 -12.95 -14.61 8.97
CA GLY A 267 -12.48 -15.86 8.39
C GLY A 267 -12.80 -16.08 6.91
N ILE A 268 -13.28 -15.08 6.15
CA ILE A 268 -13.47 -15.24 4.69
C ILE A 268 -12.12 -15.37 3.98
N GLN A 269 -12.04 -16.29 3.03
CA GLN A 269 -10.91 -16.42 2.12
C GLN A 269 -11.22 -15.71 0.80
N ASP A 270 -10.31 -14.85 0.37
CA ASP A 270 -10.34 -14.16 -0.93
C ASP A 270 -8.97 -14.34 -1.59
N PRO A 271 -8.81 -15.24 -2.58
CA PRO A 271 -7.52 -15.50 -3.22
C PRO A 271 -7.03 -14.35 -4.10
N LEU A 272 -7.87 -13.36 -4.40
CA LEU A 272 -7.55 -12.21 -5.24
C LEU A 272 -7.18 -10.95 -4.44
N GLN A 273 -7.33 -10.97 -3.10
CA GLN A 273 -6.98 -9.88 -2.20
C GLN A 273 -6.14 -10.37 -1.02
N VAL A 274 -5.20 -9.54 -0.57
CA VAL A 274 -4.35 -9.83 0.59
C VAL A 274 -4.82 -9.00 1.77
N ALA A 275 -5.03 -9.65 2.91
CA ALA A 275 -5.40 -9.06 4.18
C ALA A 275 -4.22 -8.33 4.84
N ALA A 276 -4.49 -7.43 5.79
CA ALA A 276 -3.44 -6.70 6.51
C ALA A 276 -2.48 -7.65 7.28
N ASN A 277 -2.97 -8.82 7.67
CA ASN A 277 -2.18 -9.90 8.27
C ASN A 277 -1.21 -10.62 7.29
N GLY A 278 -1.26 -10.32 5.98
CA GLY A 278 -0.41 -10.88 4.93
C GLY A 278 -0.96 -12.15 4.25
N SER A 279 -2.09 -12.69 4.69
CA SER A 279 -2.73 -13.87 4.09
C SER A 279 -3.92 -13.50 3.19
N ASN A 280 -4.50 -14.48 2.50
CA ASN A 280 -5.79 -14.34 1.81
C ASN A 280 -7.00 -14.52 2.73
N THR A 281 -6.81 -14.65 4.06
CA THR A 281 -7.92 -14.79 5.03
C THR A 281 -8.11 -13.49 5.79
N PHE A 282 -9.32 -12.93 5.72
CA PHE A 282 -9.68 -11.67 6.37
C PHE A 282 -10.38 -11.94 7.70
N TYR A 283 -9.83 -11.43 8.78
CA TYR A 283 -10.49 -11.32 10.09
C TYR A 283 -10.97 -9.89 10.30
N TYR A 284 -11.82 -9.64 11.31
CA TYR A 284 -12.35 -8.28 11.54
C TYR A 284 -11.29 -7.14 11.54
N PRO A 285 -10.09 -7.28 12.13
CA PRO A 285 -9.04 -6.24 12.08
C PRO A 285 -8.54 -5.95 10.65
N ASP A 286 -8.48 -6.98 9.79
CA ASP A 286 -8.10 -6.82 8.38
C ASP A 286 -9.17 -6.08 7.58
N ILE A 287 -10.45 -6.27 7.93
CA ILE A 287 -11.59 -5.59 7.32
C ILE A 287 -11.58 -4.10 7.71
N VAL A 288 -11.25 -3.77 8.97
CA VAL A 288 -11.03 -2.36 9.41
C VAL A 288 -9.89 -1.72 8.62
N ALA A 289 -8.71 -2.35 8.58
CA ALA A 289 -7.56 -1.80 7.87
C ALA A 289 -7.82 -1.65 6.35
N MET A 290 -8.57 -2.57 5.75
CA MET A 290 -9.02 -2.45 4.35
C MET A 290 -9.98 -1.27 4.17
N HIS A 291 -10.94 -1.08 5.08
CA HIS A 291 -11.86 0.07 5.04
C HIS A 291 -11.11 1.41 5.13
N GLU A 292 -10.22 1.55 6.11
CA GLU A 292 -9.42 2.77 6.33
C GLU A 292 -8.51 3.07 5.12
N SER A 293 -7.87 2.04 4.55
CA SER A 293 -7.05 2.15 3.33
C SER A 293 -7.86 2.64 2.12
N LEU A 294 -9.09 2.13 1.95
CA LEU A 294 -9.99 2.54 0.86
C LEU A 294 -10.53 3.96 1.08
N ALA A 295 -10.91 4.32 2.31
CA ALA A 295 -11.35 5.66 2.68
C ALA A 295 -10.23 6.72 2.56
N TRP A 296 -8.96 6.31 2.73
CA TRP A 296 -7.80 7.16 2.47
C TRP A 296 -7.51 7.31 0.97
N ARG A 297 -7.60 6.23 0.19
CA ARG A 297 -7.36 6.24 -1.27
C ARG A 297 -8.39 7.08 -2.03
N ILE A 298 -9.67 6.90 -1.69
CA ILE A 298 -10.80 7.46 -2.40
C ILE A 298 -11.16 8.81 -1.76
N THR A 299 -10.85 9.90 -2.46
CA THR A 299 -11.00 11.28 -1.95
C THR A 299 -12.12 12.06 -2.66
N ASP A 300 -12.67 11.50 -3.74
CA ASP A 300 -13.72 12.06 -4.59
C ASP A 300 -15.11 11.46 -4.32
N ALA A 301 -15.21 10.45 -3.45
CA ALA A 301 -16.45 9.81 -3.01
C ALA A 301 -16.54 9.73 -1.48
N HIS A 302 -17.75 9.70 -0.93
CA HIS A 302 -17.96 9.43 0.48
C HIS A 302 -17.85 7.93 0.75
N VAL A 303 -16.83 7.50 1.49
CA VAL A 303 -16.60 6.10 1.86
C VAL A 303 -17.14 5.80 3.26
N PHE A 304 -17.92 4.74 3.41
CA PHE A 304 -18.57 4.37 4.68
C PHE A 304 -18.74 2.85 4.83
N MET A 305 -19.07 2.41 6.05
CA MET A 305 -19.24 0.99 6.40
C MET A 305 -20.73 0.65 6.57
N LEU A 306 -21.18 -0.46 5.97
CA LEU A 306 -22.49 -1.06 6.21
C LEU A 306 -22.36 -2.53 6.60
N HIS A 307 -23.26 -3.04 7.44
CA HIS A 307 -23.42 -4.47 7.67
C HIS A 307 -24.51 -5.06 6.76
N SER A 308 -24.52 -6.38 6.54
CA SER A 308 -25.52 -7.05 5.70
C SER A 308 -26.96 -6.85 6.19
N SER A 309 -27.15 -6.66 7.50
CA SER A 309 -28.45 -6.31 8.10
C SER A 309 -29.01 -4.94 7.69
N ASP A 310 -28.19 -4.06 7.13
CA ASP A 310 -28.52 -2.64 6.98
C ASP A 310 -29.12 -2.31 5.62
N TRP A 311 -28.91 -3.19 4.62
CA TRP A 311 -29.30 -2.92 3.24
C TRP A 311 -29.43 -4.18 2.38
N GLY A 312 -30.17 -4.05 1.29
CA GLY A 312 -30.27 -5.05 0.23
C GLY A 312 -30.88 -6.39 0.65
N LYS A 313 -30.66 -7.41 -0.20
CA LYS A 313 -31.19 -8.74 0.02
C LYS A 313 -30.50 -9.42 1.20
N GLN A 314 -31.29 -9.92 2.14
CA GLN A 314 -30.83 -10.59 3.36
C GLN A 314 -30.45 -12.05 3.06
N THR A 315 -29.28 -12.25 2.43
CA THR A 315 -28.79 -13.58 1.96
C THR A 315 -28.16 -14.46 3.05
N GLY A 316 -28.24 -14.05 4.33
CA GLY A 316 -27.79 -14.85 5.48
C GLY A 316 -26.27 -14.84 5.75
N ALA A 317 -25.48 -14.13 4.95
CA ALA A 317 -24.05 -13.92 5.21
C ALA A 317 -23.82 -12.69 6.11
N ASP A 318 -23.02 -12.86 7.17
CA ASP A 318 -22.62 -11.81 8.15
C ASP A 318 -21.52 -10.91 7.57
N LEU A 319 -21.85 -10.18 6.50
CA LEU A 319 -20.90 -9.40 5.69
C LEU A 319 -20.83 -7.93 6.12
N TRP A 320 -19.61 -7.43 6.17
CA TRP A 320 -19.26 -6.02 6.29
C TRP A 320 -18.87 -5.48 4.92
N PHE A 321 -19.45 -4.34 4.56
CA PHE A 321 -19.32 -3.71 3.26
C PHE A 321 -18.65 -2.35 3.39
N THR A 322 -17.51 -2.16 2.72
CA THR A 322 -17.02 -0.80 2.44
C THR A 322 -17.69 -0.31 1.18
N VAL A 323 -18.40 0.81 1.27
CA VAL A 323 -19.22 1.38 0.22
C VAL A 323 -18.73 2.79 -0.08
N ALA A 324 -18.66 3.16 -1.36
CA ALA A 324 -18.36 4.52 -1.81
C ALA A 324 -19.55 5.10 -2.60
N ASP A 325 -19.84 6.36 -2.30
CA ASP A 325 -20.92 7.13 -2.92
C ASP A 325 -20.39 8.47 -3.45
N ALA A 326 -20.35 8.60 -4.78
CA ALA A 326 -20.02 9.83 -5.49
C ALA A 326 -21.25 10.47 -6.18
N GLY A 327 -22.47 10.06 -5.80
CA GLY A 327 -23.71 10.52 -6.43
C GLY A 327 -23.98 9.88 -7.80
N PHE A 328 -23.62 8.60 -7.97
CA PHE A 328 -23.76 7.87 -9.24
C PHE A 328 -25.22 7.81 -9.75
N HIS A 329 -25.37 7.72 -11.09
CA HIS A 329 -26.69 7.77 -11.75
C HIS A 329 -27.05 6.49 -12.49
N SER A 330 -26.09 5.63 -12.78
CA SER A 330 -26.25 4.33 -13.44
C SER A 330 -25.18 3.33 -13.01
N GLU A 331 -25.42 2.04 -13.26
CA GLU A 331 -24.44 0.95 -13.13
C GLU A 331 -23.14 1.28 -13.89
N GLU A 332 -23.26 1.63 -15.17
CA GLU A 332 -22.17 2.07 -16.06
C GLU A 332 -21.34 3.24 -15.48
N SER A 333 -21.98 4.18 -14.77
CA SER A 333 -21.28 5.30 -14.12
C SER A 333 -20.46 4.85 -12.91
N VAL A 334 -20.88 3.78 -12.22
CA VAL A 334 -20.08 3.15 -11.15
C VAL A 334 -18.95 2.33 -11.76
N GLU A 335 -19.21 1.54 -12.80
CA GLU A 335 -18.19 0.71 -13.47
C GLU A 335 -17.05 1.58 -14.04
N SER A 336 -17.40 2.66 -14.75
CA SER A 336 -16.43 3.64 -15.28
C SER A 336 -15.59 4.28 -14.16
N TRP A 337 -16.21 4.56 -13.01
CA TRP A 337 -15.53 5.10 -11.84
C TRP A 337 -14.65 4.05 -11.15
N CYS A 338 -15.06 2.78 -11.11
CA CYS A 338 -14.22 1.67 -10.64
C CYS A 338 -12.95 1.53 -11.49
N GLU A 339 -13.07 1.52 -12.83
CA GLU A 339 -11.91 1.48 -13.75
C GLU A 339 -10.97 2.67 -13.54
N TRP A 340 -11.51 3.87 -13.34
CA TRP A 340 -10.71 5.08 -13.09
C TRP A 340 -10.06 5.10 -11.70
N SER A 341 -10.74 4.58 -10.67
CA SER A 341 -10.27 4.55 -9.28
C SER A 341 -9.23 3.45 -9.03
N PHE A 342 -9.30 2.36 -9.79
CA PHE A 342 -8.42 1.20 -9.71
C PHE A 342 -7.80 0.87 -11.09
N PRO A 343 -7.04 1.79 -11.71
CA PRO A 343 -6.50 1.63 -13.06
C PRO A 343 -5.41 0.54 -13.16
N GLU A 344 -4.94 0.01 -12.02
CA GLU A 344 -4.07 -1.17 -11.94
C GLU A 344 -4.84 -2.52 -12.02
N LEU A 345 -6.17 -2.50 -11.91
CA LEU A 345 -7.01 -3.70 -11.91
C LEU A 345 -7.84 -3.80 -13.20
N SER A 346 -8.19 -5.03 -13.58
CA SER A 346 -9.10 -5.31 -14.69
C SER A 346 -9.77 -6.67 -14.51
N GLY A 347 -10.86 -6.92 -15.25
CA GLY A 347 -11.57 -8.19 -15.25
C GLY A 347 -12.02 -8.62 -13.85
N GLU A 348 -11.78 -9.89 -13.51
CA GLU A 348 -12.17 -10.49 -12.22
C GLU A 348 -11.58 -9.75 -11.02
N SER A 349 -10.32 -9.30 -11.09
CA SER A 349 -9.68 -8.56 -9.99
C SER A 349 -10.32 -7.19 -9.75
N LEU A 350 -10.75 -6.50 -10.82
CA LEU A 350 -11.48 -5.24 -10.68
C LEU A 350 -12.87 -5.49 -10.09
N HIS A 351 -13.60 -6.48 -10.61
CA HIS A 351 -14.95 -6.83 -10.14
C HIS A 351 -14.96 -7.28 -8.67
N ASN A 352 -13.91 -7.98 -8.22
CA ASN A 352 -13.72 -8.36 -6.82
C ASN A 352 -13.36 -7.17 -5.91
N GLN A 353 -12.76 -6.11 -6.47
CA GLN A 353 -12.39 -4.89 -5.73
C GLN A 353 -13.48 -3.82 -5.75
N CYS A 354 -14.30 -3.73 -6.80
CA CYS A 354 -15.24 -2.63 -7.00
C CYS A 354 -16.46 -3.11 -7.82
N LEU A 355 -17.62 -3.16 -7.17
CA LEU A 355 -18.86 -3.68 -7.74
C LEU A 355 -20.01 -2.66 -7.65
N ALA A 356 -20.69 -2.42 -8.77
CA ALA A 356 -21.87 -1.57 -8.83
C ALA A 356 -23.08 -2.23 -8.12
N ARG A 357 -23.68 -1.53 -7.15
CA ARG A 357 -24.91 -1.96 -6.45
C ARG A 357 -25.82 -0.77 -6.14
N THR A 358 -27.08 -1.05 -5.80
CA THR A 358 -28.06 -0.03 -5.36
C THR A 358 -28.27 -0.05 -3.84
N LEU A 359 -28.35 1.12 -3.21
CA LEU A 359 -28.68 1.32 -1.79
C LEU A 359 -30.16 1.04 -1.51
N ARG A 360 -30.59 -0.21 -1.70
CA ARG A 360 -31.96 -0.66 -1.39
C ARG A 360 -32.12 -0.95 0.11
N ALA A 361 -33.29 -0.69 0.66
CA ALA A 361 -33.65 -1.08 2.03
C ALA A 361 -33.56 -2.61 2.24
N PRO A 362 -33.34 -3.11 3.47
CA PRO A 362 -33.34 -4.54 3.76
C PRO A 362 -34.61 -5.26 3.28
N HIS A 363 -34.45 -6.33 2.51
CA HIS A 363 -35.54 -7.16 2.01
C HIS A 363 -35.15 -8.64 1.95
N ASN A 364 -36.13 -9.53 2.04
CA ASN A 364 -35.87 -10.98 2.03
C ASN A 364 -35.86 -11.59 0.62
N ASP A 365 -36.49 -10.93 -0.37
CA ASP A 365 -36.65 -11.44 -1.74
C ASP A 365 -36.34 -10.40 -2.81
#